data_AF-A0A7C9AKT9-F1
#
_entry.id   AF-A0A7C9AKT9-F1
#
_cell.length_a   1.000
_cell.length_b   1.000
_cell.length_c   1.000
_cell.angle_alpha   90.00
_cell.angle_beta   90.00
_cell.angle_gamma   90.00
#
_symmetry.space_group_name_H-M   'P 1'
#
loop_
_entity.id
_entity.type
_entity.pdbx_description
1 polymer ?
#
loop_
_entity_poly.entity_id
_entity_poly.type
_entity_poly.pdbx_seq_one_letter_code
_entity_poly.pdbx_strand_id
1 'polypeptide(L)'
;VTPETVCAYESMQAGLYRLKRLGITRLAHLSGPTQLAALSSAMNQLPDEAIALAAASHIERELQITPWNLSANFVACMSQDRGNIERLEISGVGDPSGRGLGFSFVRVAPKPPVSNTLVKKKPAVARG
;
A
#
# COMPACT_ATOMS: atom_id res chain seq x y z
N VAL A 1 -31.72 2.45 -7.44
CA VAL A 1 -30.36 3.05 -7.36
C VAL A 1 -30.43 4.15 -6.32
N THR A 2 -29.52 4.19 -5.35
CA THR A 2 -29.49 5.23 -4.30
C THR A 2 -28.44 6.30 -4.65
N PRO A 3 -28.55 7.52 -4.11
CA PRO A 3 -27.54 8.56 -4.32
C PRO A 3 -26.11 8.10 -3.97
N GLU A 4 -25.95 7.32 -2.91
CA GLU A 4 -24.65 6.80 -2.45
C GLU A 4 -24.03 5.86 -3.49
N THR A 5 -24.84 5.00 -4.11
CA THR A 5 -24.36 4.09 -5.18
C THR A 5 -23.91 4.86 -6.42
N VAL A 6 -24.52 6.01 -6.72
CA VAL A 6 -24.09 6.89 -7.81
C VAL A 6 -22.75 7.55 -7.45
N CYS A 7 -22.64 8.15 -6.26
CA CYS A 7 -21.41 8.79 -5.80
C CYS A 7 -20.21 7.82 -5.77
N ALA A 8 -20.42 6.58 -5.32
CA ALA A 8 -19.39 5.55 -5.32
C ALA A 8 -18.94 5.19 -6.74
N TYR A 9 -19.89 5.04 -7.67
CA TYR A 9 -19.60 4.77 -9.07
C TYR A 9 -18.84 5.92 -9.73
N GLU A 10 -19.26 7.17 -9.53
CA GLU A 10 -18.57 8.34 -10.07
C GLU A 10 -17.15 8.51 -9.51
N SER A 11 -16.97 8.24 -8.22
CA SER A 11 -15.63 8.23 -7.59
C SER A 11 -14.72 7.19 -8.22
N MET A 12 -15.24 5.98 -8.49
CA MET A 12 -14.50 4.95 -9.23
C MET A 12 -14.15 5.41 -10.65
N GLN A 13 -15.09 6.00 -11.39
CA GLN A 13 -14.83 6.51 -12.74
C GLN A 13 -13.73 7.58 -12.75
N ALA A 14 -13.72 8.50 -11.77
CA ALA A 14 -12.66 9.50 -11.62
C ALA A 14 -11.28 8.85 -11.40
N GLY A 15 -11.21 7.81 -10.57
CA GLY A 15 -9.99 7.01 -10.38
C GLY A 15 -9.51 6.32 -11.66
N LEU A 16 -10.41 5.66 -12.39
CA LEU A 16 -10.10 5.02 -13.68
C LEU A 16 -9.61 6.03 -14.73
N TYR A 17 -10.26 7.20 -14.80
CA TYR A 17 -9.85 8.27 -15.70
C TYR A 17 -8.44 8.76 -15.38
N ARG A 18 -8.10 8.93 -14.10
CA ARG A 18 -6.74 9.28 -13.66
C ARG A 18 -5.72 8.23 -14.09
N LEU A 19 -5.97 6.95 -13.80
CA LEU A 19 -5.06 5.86 -14.20
C LEU A 19 -4.84 5.83 -15.72
N LYS A 20 -5.90 6.02 -16.51
CA LYS A 20 -5.80 6.10 -17.97
C LYS A 20 -4.91 7.26 -18.44
N ARG A 21 -5.03 8.44 -17.81
CA ARG A 21 -4.17 9.60 -18.12
C ARG A 21 -2.69 9.38 -17.80
N LEU A 22 -2.40 8.52 -16.83
CA LEU A 22 -1.05 8.11 -16.46
C LEU A 22 -0.54 6.92 -17.30
N GLY A 23 -1.34 6.41 -18.25
CA GLY A 23 -1.00 5.24 -19.06
C GLY A 23 -1.21 3.88 -18.37
N ILE A 24 -1.72 3.87 -17.14
CA ILE A 24 -1.95 2.67 -16.33
C ILE A 24 -3.32 2.07 -16.70
N THR A 25 -3.40 1.43 -17.87
CA THR A 25 -4.68 0.89 -18.39
C THR A 25 -4.85 -0.59 -18.10
N ARG A 26 -3.81 -1.40 -18.28
CA ARG A 26 -3.86 -2.86 -18.13
C ARG A 26 -4.00 -3.31 -16.68
N LEU A 27 -3.51 -2.50 -15.75
CA LEU A 27 -3.46 -2.84 -14.32
C LEU A 27 -4.59 -2.19 -13.51
N ALA A 28 -5.46 -1.40 -14.15
CA ALA A 28 -6.54 -0.68 -13.46
C ALA A 28 -7.55 -1.59 -12.76
N HIS A 29 -7.61 -2.87 -13.14
CA HIS A 29 -8.45 -3.89 -12.52
C HIS A 29 -7.83 -4.48 -11.24
N LEU A 30 -6.53 -4.26 -11.00
CA LEU A 30 -5.86 -4.77 -9.80
C LEU A 30 -6.41 -4.05 -8.57
N SER A 31 -7.05 -4.83 -7.71
CA SER A 31 -7.72 -4.34 -6.51
C SER A 31 -7.57 -5.33 -5.36
N GLY A 32 -7.62 -4.79 -4.16
CA GLY A 32 -7.54 -5.58 -2.94
C GLY A 32 -6.12 -6.04 -2.60
N PRO A 33 -5.95 -6.49 -1.34
CA PRO A 33 -4.63 -6.63 -0.71
C PRO A 33 -3.76 -7.72 -1.34
N THR A 34 -4.36 -8.83 -1.80
CA THR A 34 -3.62 -9.97 -2.36
C THR A 34 -3.01 -9.65 -3.71
N GLN A 35 -3.76 -9.00 -4.59
CA GLN A 35 -3.28 -8.60 -5.92
C GLN A 35 -2.21 -7.50 -5.83
N LEU A 36 -2.42 -6.52 -4.94
CA LEU A 36 -1.44 -5.48 -4.66
C LEU A 36 -0.15 -6.05 -4.07
N ALA A 37 -0.24 -6.97 -3.11
CA ALA A 37 0.95 -7.63 -2.55
C ALA A 37 1.70 -8.48 -3.59
N ALA A 38 0.97 -9.15 -4.50
CA ALA A 38 1.59 -9.89 -5.61
C ALA A 38 2.33 -8.95 -6.57
N LEU A 39 1.79 -7.76 -6.85
CA LEU A 39 2.47 -6.73 -7.63
C LEU A 39 3.74 -6.25 -6.94
N SER A 40 3.69 -5.89 -5.65
CA SER A 40 4.86 -5.48 -4.87
C SER A 40 5.95 -6.56 -4.87
N SER A 41 5.56 -7.83 -4.73
CA SER A 41 6.47 -8.98 -4.78
C SER A 41 7.13 -9.13 -6.17
N ALA A 42 6.37 -8.99 -7.25
CA ALA A 42 6.90 -9.03 -8.61
C ALA A 42 7.88 -7.88 -8.89
N MET A 43 7.62 -6.69 -8.33
CA MET A 43 8.51 -5.54 -8.48
C MET A 43 9.88 -5.75 -7.81
N ASN A 44 9.92 -6.47 -6.68
CA ASN A 44 11.18 -6.84 -6.01
C ASN A 44 12.05 -7.82 -6.82
N GLN A 45 11.51 -8.39 -7.91
CA GLN A 45 12.25 -9.28 -8.81
C GLN A 45 12.76 -8.57 -10.07
N LEU A 46 12.42 -7.28 -10.24
CA LEU A 46 12.92 -6.49 -11.35
C LEU A 46 14.43 -6.25 -11.19
N PRO A 47 15.18 -6.16 -12.30
CA PRO A 47 16.58 -5.74 -12.25
C PRO A 47 16.68 -4.33 -11.64
N ASP A 48 17.80 -4.06 -10.96
CA ASP A 48 18.07 -2.78 -10.29
C ASP A 48 18.48 -1.68 -11.29
N GLU A 49 17.59 -1.45 -12.26
CA GLU A 49 17.69 -0.36 -13.22
C GLU A 49 16.80 0.78 -12.73
N ALA A 50 17.41 1.93 -12.42
CA ALA A 50 16.75 3.04 -11.74
C ALA A 50 15.45 3.50 -12.45
N ILE A 51 15.43 3.49 -13.78
CA ILE A 51 14.26 3.88 -14.57
C ILE A 51 13.14 2.84 -14.43
N ALA A 52 13.47 1.55 -14.52
CA ALA A 52 12.51 0.46 -14.38
C ALA A 52 11.89 0.43 -12.98
N LEU A 53 12.71 0.60 -11.94
CA LEU A 53 12.26 0.66 -10.55
C LEU A 53 11.37 1.88 -10.33
N ALA A 54 11.76 3.06 -10.80
CA ALA A 54 10.94 4.28 -10.68
C ALA A 54 9.58 4.13 -11.38
N ALA A 55 9.55 3.55 -12.58
CA ALA A 55 8.31 3.29 -13.30
C ALA A 55 7.42 2.29 -12.55
N ALA A 56 7.99 1.21 -12.04
CA ALA A 56 7.27 0.21 -11.25
C ALA A 56 6.69 0.80 -9.96
N SER A 57 7.49 1.54 -9.19
CA SER A 57 7.05 2.23 -7.96
C SER A 57 5.97 3.27 -8.22
N HIS A 58 6.02 3.96 -9.37
CA HIS A 58 4.97 4.88 -9.77
C HIS A 58 3.64 4.15 -10.01
N ILE A 59 3.67 3.04 -10.75
CA ILE A 59 2.48 2.22 -11.04
C ILE A 59 1.85 1.69 -9.75
N GLU A 60 2.66 1.08 -8.88
CA GLU A 60 2.19 0.54 -7.60
C GLU A 60 1.52 1.61 -6.75
N ARG A 61 2.17 2.77 -6.61
CA ARG A 61 1.63 3.90 -5.84
C ARG A 61 0.28 4.34 -6.38
N GLU A 62 0.17 4.57 -7.68
CA GLU A 62 -1.07 5.05 -8.29
C GLU A 62 -2.21 4.04 -8.15
N LEU A 63 -1.93 2.74 -8.15
CA LEU A 63 -2.93 1.70 -7.86
C LEU A 63 -3.33 1.70 -6.38
N GLN A 64 -2.38 1.83 -5.45
CA GLN A 64 -2.65 1.84 -4.00
C GLN A 64 -3.56 3.00 -3.57
N ILE A 65 -3.43 4.16 -4.21
CA ILE A 65 -4.19 5.38 -3.86
C ILE A 65 -5.52 5.53 -4.59
N THR A 66 -5.95 4.50 -5.33
CA THR A 66 -7.27 4.51 -5.97
C THR A 66 -8.38 4.51 -4.92
N PRO A 67 -9.54 5.14 -5.21
CA PRO A 67 -10.60 5.28 -4.23
C PRO A 67 -11.14 3.93 -3.74
N TRP A 68 -11.22 2.92 -4.61
CA TRP A 68 -11.67 1.57 -4.23
C TRP A 68 -10.68 0.86 -3.30
N ASN A 69 -9.36 1.05 -3.48
CA ASN A 69 -8.37 0.44 -2.59
C ASN A 69 -8.32 1.15 -1.23
N LEU A 70 -8.29 2.49 -1.21
CA LEU A 70 -8.25 3.25 0.05
C LEU A 70 -9.51 3.06 0.89
N SER A 71 -10.70 3.13 0.27
CA SER A 71 -11.97 2.93 0.98
C SER A 71 -12.13 1.49 1.49
N ALA A 72 -11.78 0.48 0.67
CA ALA A 72 -11.82 -0.92 1.10
C ALA A 72 -10.88 -1.20 2.28
N ASN A 73 -9.68 -0.62 2.27
CA ASN A 73 -8.74 -0.74 3.38
C ASN A 73 -9.28 -0.09 4.66
N PHE A 74 -9.82 1.12 4.55
CA PHE A 74 -10.40 1.83 5.68
C PHE A 74 -11.57 1.05 6.28
N VAL A 75 -12.52 0.60 5.45
CA VAL A 75 -13.67 -0.20 5.91
C VAL A 75 -13.21 -1.48 6.60
N ALA A 76 -12.25 -2.21 6.01
CA ALA A 76 -11.74 -3.43 6.59
C ALA A 76 -11.06 -3.20 7.96
N CYS A 77 -10.28 -2.12 8.10
CA CYS A 77 -9.68 -1.71 9.37
C CYS A 77 -10.74 -1.37 10.43
N MET A 78 -11.86 -0.77 10.02
CA MET A 78 -12.94 -0.34 10.93
C MET A 78 -13.90 -1.47 11.30
N SER A 79 -14.04 -2.49 10.46
CA SER A 79 -15.00 -3.58 10.64
C SER A 79 -14.46 -4.78 11.43
N GLN A 80 -13.18 -4.80 11.81
CA GLN A 80 -12.54 -5.96 12.43
C GLN A 80 -12.60 -5.93 13.96
N ASP A 81 -12.86 -7.10 14.55
CA ASP A 81 -12.73 -7.33 15.98
C ASP A 81 -11.26 -7.23 16.42
N ARG A 82 -11.04 -6.84 17.68
CA ARG A 82 -9.72 -6.53 18.27
C ARG A 82 -8.64 -7.62 18.15
N GLY A 83 -8.99 -8.83 17.74
CA GLY A 83 -8.09 -9.98 17.61
C GLY A 83 -7.27 -10.04 16.32
N ASN A 84 -7.68 -9.38 15.25
CA ASN A 84 -6.95 -9.39 13.97
C ASN A 84 -7.04 -8.01 13.30
N ILE A 85 -6.28 -7.05 13.82
CA ILE A 85 -6.34 -5.65 13.39
C ILE A 85 -5.48 -5.48 12.12
N GLU A 86 -6.13 -5.36 10.96
CA GLU A 86 -5.49 -4.84 9.76
C GLU A 86 -5.08 -3.39 10.00
N ARG A 87 -3.77 -3.13 9.97
CA ARG A 87 -3.23 -1.80 10.26
C ARG A 87 -3.10 -0.98 8.99
N LEU A 88 -3.43 0.30 9.09
CA LEU A 88 -3.17 1.29 8.07
C LEU A 88 -1.81 1.97 8.32
N GLU A 89 -1.09 2.23 7.23
CA GLU A 89 0.10 3.06 7.22
C GLU A 89 -0.37 4.52 7.30
N ILE A 90 -0.58 5.02 8.52
CA ILE A 90 -1.19 6.34 8.78
C ILE A 90 -0.42 7.51 8.16
N SER A 91 0.88 7.35 7.92
CA SER A 91 1.75 8.29 7.21
C SER A 91 2.38 7.58 6.05
N GLY A 92 2.03 7.95 4.82
CA GLY A 92 2.51 7.26 3.63
C GLY A 92 1.96 7.88 2.36
N VAL A 93 2.10 7.16 1.24
CA VAL A 93 1.74 7.65 -0.10
C VAL A 93 0.24 7.95 -0.27
N GLY A 94 -0.60 7.43 0.61
CA GLY A 94 -2.04 7.72 0.62
C GLY A 94 -2.44 9.03 1.30
N ASP A 95 -1.51 9.80 1.87
CA ASP A 95 -1.81 11.10 2.50
C ASP A 95 -2.15 12.13 1.40
N PRO A 96 -3.41 12.60 1.31
CA PRO A 96 -3.80 13.55 0.27
C PRO A 96 -3.16 14.93 0.42
N SER A 97 -2.63 15.27 1.61
CA SER A 97 -1.95 16.55 1.83
C SER A 97 -0.54 16.60 1.22
N GLY A 98 0.08 15.43 1.02
CA GLY A 98 1.47 15.30 0.56
C GLY A 98 2.51 15.89 1.52
N ARG A 99 2.13 16.24 2.76
CA ARG A 99 3.00 16.95 3.72
C ARG A 99 2.79 16.52 5.17
N GLY A 100 2.12 15.40 5.43
CA GLY A 100 1.92 14.85 6.78
C GLY A 100 0.78 15.51 7.56
N LEU A 101 -0.17 16.16 6.88
CA LEU A 101 -1.35 16.78 7.51
C LEU A 101 -2.64 15.97 7.27
N GLY A 102 -2.53 14.80 6.64
CA GLY A 102 -3.62 13.86 6.42
C GLY A 102 -3.21 12.44 6.79
N PHE A 103 -4.17 11.52 6.70
CA PHE A 103 -3.96 10.11 6.96
C PHE A 103 -3.90 9.33 5.64
N SER A 104 -2.97 8.40 5.57
CA SER A 104 -2.92 7.40 4.50
C SER A 104 -3.73 6.16 4.90
N PHE A 105 -4.60 5.70 4.00
CA PHE A 105 -5.38 4.46 4.15
C PHE A 105 -4.75 3.28 3.38
N VAL A 106 -3.45 3.34 3.10
CA VAL A 106 -2.69 2.19 2.60
C VAL A 106 -2.49 1.18 3.73
N ARG A 107 -2.48 -0.13 3.43
CA ARG A 107 -2.25 -1.16 4.45
C ARG A 107 -0.77 -1.27 4.81
N VAL A 108 -0.49 -1.52 6.08
CA VAL A 108 0.85 -1.91 6.54
C VAL A 108 1.14 -3.32 6.02
N ALA A 109 2.23 -3.48 5.29
CA ALA A 109 2.73 -4.81 4.94
C ALA A 109 3.01 -5.61 6.23
N PRO A 110 2.59 -6.88 6.32
CA PRO A 110 2.88 -7.70 7.49
C PRO A 110 4.39 -7.76 7.69
N LYS A 111 4.88 -7.25 8.84
CA LYS A 111 6.28 -7.45 9.21
C LYS A 111 6.51 -8.95 9.37
N PRO A 112 7.58 -9.51 8.76
CA PRO A 112 7.95 -10.89 9.06
C PRO A 112 8.14 -11.03 10.57
N PRO A 113 7.74 -12.16 11.17
CA PRO A 113 7.93 -12.37 12.59
C PRO A 113 9.39 -12.14 12.93
N VAL A 114 9.66 -11.23 13.86
CA VAL A 114 11.02 -10.98 14.34
C VAL A 114 11.48 -12.27 14.99
N SER A 115 12.30 -13.04 14.28
CA SER A 115 13.02 -14.15 14.88
C SER A 115 13.96 -13.54 15.92
N ASN A 116 13.62 -13.70 17.20
CA ASN A 116 14.50 -13.40 18.31
C ASN A 116 15.69 -14.39 18.30
N THR A 117 16.56 -14.30 17.29
CA THR A 117 17.89 -14.90 17.36
C THR A 117 18.68 -14.06 18.35
N LEU A 118 18.77 -14.55 19.58
CA LEU A 118 19.66 -14.02 20.62
C LEU A 118 21.05 -13.78 20.00
N VAL A 119 21.38 -12.51 19.78
CA VAL A 119 22.75 -12.10 19.48
C VAL A 119 23.56 -12.45 20.73
N LYS A 120 24.27 -13.58 20.69
CA LYS A 120 25.26 -13.95 21.72
C LYS A 120 26.26 -12.81 21.82
N LYS A 121 26.11 -11.98 22.86
CA LYS A 121 27.04 -10.91 23.23
C LYS A 121 28.42 -11.54 23.44
N LYS A 122 29.37 -11.24 22.54
CA LYS A 122 30.80 -11.55 22.76
C LYS A 122 31.25 -10.84 24.06
N PRO A 123 31.92 -11.52 24.99
CA PRO A 123 32.48 -10.85 26.16
C PRO A 123 33.57 -9.87 25.72
N ALA A 124 33.57 -8.68 26.31
CA ALA A 124 34.58 -7.66 26.08
C ALA A 124 35.94 -8.15 26.61
N VAL A 125 36.97 -8.09 25.76
CA VAL A 125 38.36 -8.32 26.15
C VAL A 125 38.82 -7.13 26.98
N ALA A 126 39.15 -7.35 28.25
CA ALA A 126 39.85 -6.37 29.06
C ALA A 126 41.25 -6.12 28.46
N ARG A 127 41.57 -4.87 28.13
CA ARG A 127 42.95 -4.44 27.88
C ARG A 127 43.61 -4.16 29.23
N GLY A 128 44.88 -4.58 29.32
CA GLY A 128 45.72 -4.68 30.52
C GLY A 128 46.04 -3.39 31.23
#